data_AF-A0A6U2HFH7-F1
#
_entry.id   AF-A0A6U2HFH7-F1
#
_cell.length_a   1.000
_cell.length_b   1.000
_cell.length_c   1.000
_cell.angle_alpha   90.00
_cell.angle_beta   90.00
_cell.angle_gamma   90.00
#
_symmetry.space_group_name_H-M   'P 1'
#
loop_
_entity.id
_entity.type
_entity.pdbx_description
1 polymer ?
#
loop_
_entity_poly.entity_id
_entity_poly.type
_entity_poly.pdbx_seq_one_letter_code
_entity_poly.pdbx_strand_id
1 'polypeptide(L)'
;MASHRLVQHVGKRYGLRVSEGLYDRLNVYYFVEGHSLNDRERLASVAAETIGNLLLPGEGESEGASSSEAEEGEFAGALPLDPMSEEEVLAFLNGNEGRAEIETALQALQQLGIHGIPKFIIEGRTVVDGAAQSDVFVEIFRDIERRGEVWGGPVFAEILGINDDVVRRGSHLRPEVDIAA
;
A
#
# COMPACT_ATOMS: atom_id res chain seq x y z
N MET A 1 5.00 -15.49 0.83
CA MET A 1 4.61 -15.80 -0.58
C MET A 1 3.13 -15.58 -0.86
N ALA A 2 2.20 -16.46 -0.43
CA ALA A 2 0.78 -16.35 -0.82
C ALA A 2 0.14 -15.00 -0.44
N SER A 3 0.21 -14.62 0.84
CA SER A 3 -0.24 -13.31 1.32
C SER A 3 0.44 -12.12 0.62
N HIS A 4 1.74 -12.22 0.31
CA HIS A 4 2.49 -11.13 -0.33
C HIS A 4 2.02 -10.88 -1.76
N ARG A 5 1.79 -11.96 -2.53
CA ARG A 5 1.19 -11.89 -3.87
C ARG A 5 -0.21 -11.28 -3.83
N LEU A 6 -1.01 -11.61 -2.79
CA LEU A 6 -2.38 -11.11 -2.66
C LEU A 6 -2.40 -9.60 -2.36
N VAL A 7 -1.60 -9.14 -1.39
CA VAL A 7 -1.42 -7.71 -1.11
C VAL A 7 -0.96 -6.96 -2.38
N GLN A 8 0.03 -7.49 -3.10
CA GLN A 8 0.51 -6.93 -4.37
C GLN A 8 -0.60 -6.85 -5.45
N HIS A 9 -1.40 -7.92 -5.65
CA HIS A 9 -2.51 -7.94 -6.61
C HIS A 9 -3.59 -6.91 -6.23
N VAL A 10 -3.92 -6.80 -4.94
CA VAL A 10 -4.86 -5.79 -4.44
C VAL A 10 -4.32 -4.37 -4.65
N GLY A 11 -3.02 -4.14 -4.45
CA GLY A 11 -2.37 -2.87 -4.78
C GLY A 11 -2.46 -2.50 -6.26
N LYS A 12 -2.34 -3.48 -7.18
CA LYS A 12 -2.55 -3.27 -8.62
C LYS A 12 -4.02 -3.00 -8.97
N ARG A 13 -4.94 -3.81 -8.45
CA ARG A 13 -6.38 -3.80 -8.83
C ARG A 13 -7.14 -2.63 -8.19
N TYR A 14 -6.88 -2.34 -6.92
CA TYR A 14 -7.66 -1.38 -6.11
C TYR A 14 -6.84 -0.20 -5.54
N GLY A 15 -5.52 -0.19 -5.73
CA GLY A 15 -4.64 0.89 -5.27
C GLY A 15 -4.09 0.71 -3.86
N LEU A 16 -3.14 1.57 -3.50
CA LEU A 16 -2.31 1.39 -2.30
C LEU A 16 -3.11 1.42 -0.98
N ARG A 17 -4.12 2.29 -0.84
CA ARG A 17 -4.99 2.36 0.36
C ARG A 17 -5.66 1.02 0.69
N VAL A 18 -6.15 0.29 -0.31
CA VAL A 18 -6.83 -1.00 -0.12
C VAL A 18 -5.81 -2.11 0.14
N SER A 19 -4.63 -2.02 -0.48
CA SER A 19 -3.49 -2.91 -0.22
C SER A 19 -2.96 -2.80 1.21
N GLU A 20 -2.87 -1.57 1.74
CA GLU A 20 -2.40 -1.24 3.09
C GLU A 20 -3.41 -1.70 4.15
N GLY A 21 -4.68 -1.36 4.00
CA GLY A 21 -5.73 -1.85 4.91
C GLY A 21 -5.85 -3.38 4.96
N LEU A 22 -5.64 -4.06 3.83
CA LEU A 22 -5.53 -5.53 3.81
C LEU A 22 -4.27 -6.03 4.52
N TYR A 23 -3.11 -5.41 4.29
CA TYR A 23 -1.87 -5.78 4.97
C TYR A 23 -2.00 -5.66 6.49
N ASP A 24 -2.60 -4.57 6.99
CA ASP A 24 -2.85 -4.37 8.42
C ASP A 24 -3.83 -5.39 8.99
N ARG A 25 -4.95 -5.68 8.32
CA ARG A 25 -5.85 -6.77 8.73
C ARG A 25 -5.11 -8.10 8.83
N LEU A 26 -4.25 -8.42 7.86
CA LEU A 26 -3.48 -9.67 7.83
C LEU A 26 -2.40 -9.72 8.92
N ASN A 27 -1.85 -8.57 9.34
CA ASN A 27 -0.97 -8.49 10.52
C ASN A 27 -1.74 -8.80 11.80
N VAL A 28 -2.96 -8.25 11.99
CA VAL A 28 -3.81 -8.58 13.16
C VAL A 28 -4.20 -10.07 13.13
N TYR A 29 -4.63 -10.58 11.98
CA TYR A 29 -4.98 -11.98 11.77
C TYR A 29 -3.84 -12.95 12.15
N TYR A 30 -2.60 -12.62 11.78
CA TYR A 30 -1.44 -13.47 12.06
C TYR A 30 -0.87 -13.29 13.47
N PHE A 31 -0.62 -12.05 13.91
CA PHE A 31 0.11 -11.76 15.16
C PHE A 31 -0.78 -11.61 16.39
N VAL A 32 -2.07 -11.28 16.24
CA VAL A 32 -3.01 -11.04 17.36
C VAL A 32 -4.03 -12.18 17.49
N GLU A 33 -4.65 -12.59 16.38
CA GLU A 33 -5.59 -13.73 16.33
C GLU A 33 -4.87 -15.09 16.26
N GLY A 34 -3.57 -15.11 15.94
CA GLY A 34 -2.75 -16.32 15.87
C GLY A 34 -3.12 -17.26 14.72
N HIS A 35 -3.78 -16.77 13.68
CA HIS A 35 -4.25 -17.57 12.55
C HIS A 35 -3.18 -17.73 11.46
N SER A 36 -3.26 -18.82 10.68
CA SER A 36 -2.22 -19.18 9.72
C SER A 36 -2.44 -18.53 8.35
N LEU A 37 -1.46 -17.75 7.88
CA LEU A 37 -1.43 -17.20 6.51
C LEU A 37 -1.16 -18.27 5.40
N ASN A 38 -1.11 -19.56 5.77
CA ASN A 38 -1.08 -20.69 4.84
C ASN A 38 -2.44 -21.41 4.72
N ASP A 39 -3.42 -21.11 5.58
CA ASP A 39 -4.81 -21.56 5.43
C ASP A 39 -5.46 -20.73 4.32
N ARG A 40 -5.57 -21.31 3.10
CA ARG A 40 -6.01 -20.57 1.92
C ARG A 40 -7.49 -20.22 1.94
N GLU A 41 -8.32 -21.06 2.55
CA GLU A 41 -9.77 -20.85 2.61
C GLU A 41 -10.08 -19.70 3.57
N ARG A 42 -9.53 -19.73 4.79
CA ARG A 42 -9.68 -18.61 5.74
C ARG A 42 -9.02 -17.31 5.24
N LEU A 43 -7.84 -17.41 4.61
CA LEU A 43 -7.17 -16.24 4.03
C LEU A 43 -7.99 -15.62 2.90
N ALA A 44 -8.67 -16.44 2.07
CA ALA A 44 -9.56 -15.94 1.05
C ALA A 44 -10.77 -15.22 1.64
N SER A 45 -11.42 -15.83 2.64
CA SER A 45 -12.61 -15.28 3.30
C SER A 45 -12.32 -13.93 3.96
N VAL A 46 -11.29 -13.86 4.82
CA VAL A 46 -10.89 -12.62 5.51
C VAL A 46 -10.45 -11.53 4.53
N ALA A 47 -9.75 -11.89 3.45
CA ALA A 47 -9.33 -10.91 2.46
C ALA A 47 -10.50 -10.38 1.63
N ALA A 48 -11.45 -11.22 1.20
CA ALA A 48 -12.64 -10.80 0.47
C ALA A 48 -13.52 -9.86 1.30
N GLU A 49 -13.80 -10.23 2.56
CA GLU A 49 -14.49 -9.37 3.54
C GLU A 49 -13.79 -8.00 3.68
N THR A 50 -12.47 -8.00 3.85
CA THR A 50 -11.67 -6.78 4.05
C THR A 50 -11.63 -5.90 2.81
N ILE A 51 -11.48 -6.47 1.61
CA ILE A 51 -11.52 -5.74 0.35
C ILE A 51 -12.90 -5.11 0.14
N GLY A 52 -13.99 -5.84 0.45
CA GLY A 52 -15.36 -5.29 0.45
C GLY A 52 -15.50 -4.09 1.39
N ASN A 53 -15.15 -4.26 2.67
CA ASN A 53 -15.24 -3.21 3.68
C ASN A 53 -14.38 -1.97 3.38
N LEU A 54 -13.26 -2.12 2.67
CA LEU A 54 -12.38 -1.00 2.27
C LEU A 54 -12.85 -0.27 0.99
N LEU A 55 -13.67 -0.90 0.16
CA LEU A 55 -14.21 -0.34 -1.09
C LEU A 55 -15.61 0.28 -0.92
N LEU A 56 -16.39 -0.17 0.05
CA LEU A 56 -17.62 0.51 0.45
C LEU A 56 -17.29 1.88 1.06
N PRO A 57 -18.00 2.97 0.70
CA PRO A 57 -17.89 4.24 1.41
C PRO A 57 -18.45 4.06 2.83
N GLY A 58 -17.65 4.39 3.85
CA GLY A 58 -18.03 4.17 5.23
C GLY A 58 -19.19 5.07 5.68
N GLU A 59 -20.25 4.48 6.21
CA GLU A 59 -21.32 5.19 6.92
C GLU A 59 -20.84 5.70 8.29
N GLY A 60 -19.91 6.67 8.32
CA GLY A 60 -19.48 7.24 9.61
C GLY A 60 -18.17 8.03 9.70
N GLU A 61 -18.02 9.13 8.95
CA GLU A 61 -17.22 10.28 9.43
C GLU A 61 -18.07 11.57 9.46
N SER A 62 -19.23 11.48 10.14
CA SER A 62 -20.17 12.59 10.34
C SER A 62 -20.33 12.94 11.83
N GLU A 63 -19.22 13.17 12.54
CA GLU A 63 -19.26 13.84 13.85
C GLU A 63 -17.95 14.62 14.10
N GLY A 64 -18.02 15.95 14.12
CA GLY A 64 -16.94 16.79 14.70
C GLY A 64 -16.20 17.81 13.81
N ALA A 65 -16.60 18.04 12.55
CA ALA A 65 -15.99 19.10 11.72
C ALA A 65 -16.78 20.43 11.78
N SER A 66 -16.16 21.47 12.36
CA SER A 66 -16.67 22.85 12.29
C SER A 66 -16.51 23.40 10.87
N SER A 67 -17.40 24.30 10.45
CA SER A 67 -17.45 24.84 9.08
C SER A 67 -16.17 25.54 8.62
N SER A 68 -15.49 24.94 7.66
CA SER A 68 -14.68 25.60 6.64
C SER A 68 -14.85 24.82 5.34
N GLU A 69 -15.16 25.50 4.25
CA GLU A 69 -15.52 24.87 2.97
C GLU A 69 -14.32 24.10 2.39
N ALA A 70 -14.47 22.77 2.30
CA ALA A 70 -13.54 21.91 1.58
C ALA A 70 -14.14 21.65 0.19
N GLU A 71 -13.44 22.07 -0.87
CA GLU A 71 -13.91 21.86 -2.24
C GLU A 71 -13.94 20.37 -2.59
N GLU A 72 -15.02 19.93 -3.23
CA GLU A 72 -15.19 18.55 -3.69
C GLU A 72 -14.28 18.29 -4.89
N GLY A 73 -13.02 17.91 -4.61
CA GLY A 73 -12.05 17.50 -5.63
C GLY A 73 -12.61 16.34 -6.47
N GLU A 74 -12.86 16.61 -7.75
CA GLU A 74 -13.58 15.71 -8.66
C GLU A 74 -12.80 14.40 -8.90
N PHE A 75 -13.15 13.33 -8.16
CA PHE A 75 -12.53 11.99 -8.25
C PHE A 75 -12.92 11.22 -9.53
N ALA A 76 -12.76 11.84 -10.69
CA ALA A 76 -12.99 11.24 -11.99
C ALA A 76 -11.88 10.23 -12.35
N GLY A 77 -12.26 9.04 -12.85
CA GLY A 77 -11.34 8.18 -13.62
C GLY A 77 -11.37 6.68 -13.36
N ALA A 78 -12.06 6.19 -12.33
CA ALA A 78 -12.26 4.75 -12.11
C ALA A 78 -13.74 4.43 -11.92
N LEU A 79 -14.25 3.48 -12.71
CA LEU A 79 -15.50 2.79 -12.36
C LEU A 79 -15.30 2.08 -11.01
N PRO A 80 -16.32 2.01 -10.14
CA PRO A 80 -16.23 1.20 -8.94
C PRO A 80 -15.95 -0.26 -9.34
N LEU A 81 -14.77 -0.74 -8.97
CA LEU A 81 -14.37 -2.12 -9.23
C LEU A 81 -14.99 -3.00 -8.16
N ASP A 82 -15.79 -3.97 -8.56
CA ASP A 82 -16.41 -4.92 -7.64
C ASP A 82 -15.34 -5.58 -6.74
N PRO A 83 -15.60 -5.75 -5.43
CA PRO A 83 -14.68 -6.42 -4.52
C PRO A 83 -14.47 -7.88 -4.95
N MET A 84 -13.26 -8.40 -4.76
CA MET A 84 -12.99 -9.81 -5.02
C MET A 84 -13.84 -10.69 -4.11
N SER A 85 -14.62 -11.57 -4.71
CA SER A 85 -15.30 -12.66 -4.00
C SER A 85 -14.30 -13.62 -3.33
N GLU A 86 -14.74 -14.34 -2.30
CA GLU A 86 -13.92 -15.39 -1.65
C GLU A 86 -13.45 -16.43 -2.69
N GLU A 87 -14.29 -16.77 -3.66
CA GLU A 87 -13.94 -17.68 -4.77
C GLU A 87 -12.82 -17.12 -5.67
N GLU A 88 -12.87 -15.83 -6.04
CA GLU A 88 -11.78 -15.17 -6.79
C GLU A 88 -10.46 -15.13 -5.99
N VAL A 89 -10.51 -14.79 -4.71
CA VAL A 89 -9.30 -14.73 -3.88
C VAL A 89 -8.71 -16.13 -3.70
N LEU A 90 -9.55 -17.14 -3.46
CA LEU A 90 -9.12 -18.54 -3.36
C LEU A 90 -8.53 -19.04 -4.69
N ALA A 91 -9.12 -18.70 -5.84
CA ALA A 91 -8.57 -18.99 -7.15
C ALA A 91 -7.19 -18.35 -7.37
N PHE A 92 -7.02 -17.06 -7.01
CA PHE A 92 -5.74 -16.36 -7.09
C PHE A 92 -4.66 -16.99 -6.18
N LEU A 93 -5.02 -17.33 -4.94
CA LEU A 93 -4.13 -17.98 -3.95
C LEU A 93 -3.70 -19.39 -4.39
N ASN A 94 -4.54 -20.08 -5.17
CA ASN A 94 -4.24 -21.36 -5.79
C ASN A 94 -3.42 -21.24 -7.10
N GLY A 95 -3.54 -20.12 -7.81
CA GLY A 95 -2.78 -19.80 -9.04
C GLY A 95 -1.33 -19.36 -8.80
N ASN A 96 -0.66 -18.91 -9.87
CA ASN A 96 0.74 -18.43 -9.86
C ASN A 96 0.90 -16.94 -10.21
N GLU A 97 -0.19 -16.18 -10.40
CA GLU A 97 -0.14 -14.76 -10.79
C GLU A 97 0.61 -13.89 -9.77
N GLY A 98 1.52 -13.02 -10.22
CA GLY A 98 2.38 -12.20 -9.36
C GLY A 98 3.56 -12.94 -8.72
N ARG A 99 3.69 -14.26 -8.92
CA ARG A 99 4.79 -15.05 -8.33
C ARG A 99 6.17 -14.58 -8.78
N ALA A 100 6.38 -14.39 -10.08
CA ALA A 100 7.67 -14.01 -10.64
C ALA A 100 8.13 -12.61 -10.18
N GLU A 101 7.19 -11.70 -9.95
CA GLU A 101 7.43 -10.33 -9.48
C GLU A 101 7.93 -10.34 -8.02
N ILE A 102 7.25 -11.09 -7.14
CA ILE A 102 7.73 -11.29 -5.76
C ILE A 102 9.07 -12.03 -5.72
N GLU A 103 9.29 -13.05 -6.56
CA GLU A 103 10.57 -13.76 -6.64
C GLU A 103 11.70 -12.84 -7.16
N THR A 104 11.40 -11.91 -8.07
CA THR A 104 12.36 -10.89 -8.56
C THR A 104 12.64 -9.81 -7.52
N ALA A 105 11.61 -9.33 -6.80
CA ALA A 105 11.78 -8.38 -5.70
C ALA A 105 12.66 -8.95 -4.58
N LEU A 106 12.48 -10.23 -4.22
CA LEU A 106 13.34 -10.92 -3.25
C LEU A 106 14.79 -11.05 -3.72
N GLN A 107 15.04 -11.27 -5.02
CA GLN A 107 16.39 -11.27 -5.58
C GLN A 107 17.04 -9.87 -5.54
N ALA A 108 16.30 -8.83 -5.89
CA ALA A 108 16.77 -7.44 -5.81
C ALA A 108 17.08 -7.02 -4.36
N LEU A 109 16.24 -7.39 -3.38
CA LEU A 109 16.53 -7.18 -1.96
C LEU A 109 17.82 -7.90 -1.52
N GLN A 110 18.04 -9.14 -1.93
CA GLN A 110 19.28 -9.87 -1.64
C GLN A 110 20.53 -9.20 -2.27
N GLN A 111 20.42 -8.70 -3.50
CA GLN A 111 21.49 -7.96 -4.18
C GLN A 111 21.81 -6.62 -3.50
N LEU A 112 20.82 -5.98 -2.89
CA LEU A 112 20.98 -4.78 -2.06
C LEU A 112 21.51 -5.07 -0.65
N GLY A 113 21.86 -6.32 -0.31
CA GLY A 113 22.32 -6.72 1.02
C GLY A 113 21.22 -6.71 2.09
N ILE A 114 19.94 -6.68 1.70
CA ILE A 114 18.82 -6.68 2.62
C ILE A 114 18.51 -8.12 3.06
N HIS A 115 18.75 -8.40 4.34
CA HIS A 115 18.65 -9.72 4.95
C HIS A 115 17.72 -9.79 6.17
N GLY A 116 16.97 -8.73 6.43
CA GLY A 116 16.02 -8.62 7.54
C GLY A 116 14.98 -7.52 7.28
N ILE A 117 13.91 -7.49 8.07
CA ILE A 117 12.76 -6.58 7.95
C ILE A 117 12.37 -6.01 9.33
N PRO A 118 11.68 -4.84 9.40
CA PRO A 118 11.36 -3.95 8.29
C PRO A 118 12.61 -3.21 7.75
N LYS A 119 12.47 -2.64 6.57
CA LYS A 119 13.46 -1.80 5.87
C LYS A 119 12.71 -0.73 5.10
N PHE A 120 13.27 0.46 5.03
CA PHE A 120 12.72 1.56 4.23
C PHE A 120 13.79 2.07 3.28
N ILE A 121 13.42 2.37 2.04
CA ILE A 121 14.32 3.00 1.06
C ILE A 121 13.67 4.32 0.64
N ILE A 122 14.19 5.41 1.19
CA ILE A 122 13.68 6.77 1.01
C ILE A 122 14.43 7.43 -0.15
N GLU A 123 13.68 8.05 -1.08
CA GLU A 123 14.18 8.64 -2.34
C GLU A 123 15.04 7.69 -3.21
N GLY A 124 14.90 6.39 -3.03
CA GLY A 124 15.72 5.37 -3.70
C GLY A 124 17.20 5.30 -3.31
N ARG A 125 17.73 6.26 -2.52
CA ARG A 125 19.15 6.28 -2.10
C ARG A 125 19.41 6.22 -0.58
N THR A 126 18.40 6.39 0.27
CA THR A 126 18.56 6.41 1.73
C THR A 126 17.92 5.18 2.36
N VAL A 127 18.72 4.24 2.87
CA VAL A 127 18.21 3.02 3.53
C VAL A 127 18.10 3.25 5.05
N VAL A 128 16.93 2.95 5.61
CA VAL A 128 16.67 2.95 7.06
C VAL A 128 16.39 1.53 7.53
N ASP A 129 17.06 1.14 8.61
CA ASP A 129 17.19 -0.24 9.06
C ASP A 129 16.32 -0.58 10.28
N GLY A 130 15.45 -1.58 10.13
CA GLY A 130 14.64 -2.10 11.23
C GLY A 130 13.52 -1.16 11.68
N ALA A 131 13.00 -1.41 12.87
CA ALA A 131 12.03 -0.53 13.54
C ALA A 131 12.76 0.68 14.16
N ALA A 132 13.33 1.54 13.31
CA ALA A 132 13.96 2.78 13.71
C ALA A 132 12.97 3.69 14.46
N GLN A 133 13.48 4.56 15.33
CA GLN A 133 12.66 5.53 16.05
C GLN A 133 12.12 6.61 15.10
N SER A 134 10.99 7.23 15.46
CA SER A 134 10.26 8.15 14.59
C SER A 134 11.02 9.46 14.30
N ASP A 135 11.94 9.85 15.18
CA ASP A 135 12.86 10.97 15.00
C ASP A 135 13.77 10.81 13.78
N VAL A 136 14.28 9.60 13.52
CA VAL A 136 15.10 9.27 12.32
C VAL A 136 14.33 9.60 11.03
N PHE A 137 13.06 9.21 10.96
CA PHE A 137 12.22 9.51 9.80
C PHE A 137 11.90 11.00 9.70
N VAL A 138 11.61 11.67 10.83
CA VAL A 138 11.35 13.11 10.87
C VAL A 138 12.58 13.90 10.41
N GLU A 139 13.80 13.53 10.80
CA GLU A 139 15.02 14.20 10.35
C GLU A 139 15.20 14.09 8.83
N ILE A 140 15.03 12.89 8.27
CA ILE A 140 15.13 12.64 6.82
C ILE A 140 14.06 13.43 6.05
N PHE A 141 12.79 13.38 6.47
CA PHE A 141 11.72 14.11 5.78
C PHE A 141 11.85 15.63 5.93
N ARG A 142 12.41 16.14 7.04
CA ARG A 142 12.75 17.57 7.17
C ARG A 142 13.95 17.98 6.32
N ASP A 143 14.86 17.07 5.97
CA ASP A 143 15.91 17.37 4.99
C ASP A 143 15.34 17.48 3.57
N ILE A 144 14.47 16.53 3.18
CA ILE A 144 13.74 16.56 1.91
C ILE A 144 12.94 17.87 1.79
N GLU A 145 12.22 18.26 2.85
CA GLU A 145 11.46 19.52 2.87
C GLU A 145 12.36 20.76 2.78
N ARG A 146 13.51 20.81 3.48
CA ARG A 146 14.48 21.91 3.35
C ARG A 146 15.07 22.02 1.95
N ARG A 147 15.28 20.89 1.27
CA ARG A 147 15.82 20.84 -0.09
C ARG A 147 14.77 21.21 -1.15
N GLY A 148 13.51 20.85 -0.94
CA GLY A 148 12.39 21.16 -1.84
C GLY A 148 12.27 20.23 -3.07
N GLU A 149 13.16 19.25 -3.22
CA GLU A 149 13.15 18.25 -4.30
C GLU A 149 13.43 16.84 -3.75
N VAL A 150 12.83 15.83 -4.39
CA VAL A 150 13.12 14.41 -4.12
C VAL A 150 14.13 13.86 -5.13
N TRP A 151 15.11 13.09 -4.67
CA TRP A 151 16.19 12.53 -5.51
C TRP A 151 15.75 11.38 -6.44
N GLY A 152 14.64 10.72 -6.15
CA GLY A 152 14.24 9.51 -6.85
C GLY A 152 12.91 8.93 -6.39
N GLY A 153 12.32 8.10 -7.25
CA GLY A 153 11.03 7.44 -7.03
C GLY A 153 11.11 6.07 -6.33
N PRO A 154 10.00 5.32 -6.27
CA PRO A 154 9.92 4.01 -5.64
C PRO A 154 10.67 2.92 -6.44
N VAL A 155 11.82 2.48 -5.92
CA VAL A 155 12.74 1.50 -6.54
C VAL A 155 12.07 0.18 -6.97
N PHE A 156 11.01 -0.23 -6.29
CA PHE A 156 10.33 -1.51 -6.53
C PHE A 156 9.05 -1.41 -7.36
N ALA A 157 8.62 -0.22 -7.80
CA ALA A 157 7.35 -0.07 -8.52
C ALA A 157 7.31 -0.89 -9.82
N GLU A 158 8.35 -0.77 -10.67
CA GLU A 158 8.48 -1.57 -11.91
C GLU A 158 8.54 -3.08 -11.62
N ILE A 159 9.38 -3.50 -10.66
CA ILE A 159 9.58 -4.92 -10.31
C ILE A 159 8.28 -5.56 -9.78
N LEU A 160 7.45 -4.79 -9.07
CA LEU A 160 6.16 -5.22 -8.54
C LEU A 160 4.99 -4.94 -9.50
N GLY A 161 5.24 -4.43 -10.71
CA GLY A 161 4.22 -4.12 -11.71
C GLY A 161 3.21 -3.06 -11.25
N ILE A 162 3.62 -2.13 -10.39
CA ILE A 162 2.80 -1.01 -9.90
C ILE A 162 2.97 0.16 -10.87
N ASN A 163 1.88 0.55 -11.53
CA ASN A 163 1.87 1.66 -12.49
C ASN A 163 1.98 3.03 -11.78
N ASP A 164 2.57 4.02 -12.44
CA ASP A 164 2.72 5.39 -11.93
C ASP A 164 1.40 6.03 -11.48
N ASP A 165 0.25 5.72 -12.11
CA ASP A 165 -1.06 6.19 -11.67
C ASP A 165 -1.56 5.54 -10.36
N VAL A 166 -1.03 4.38 -9.98
CA VAL A 166 -1.26 3.78 -8.65
C VAL A 166 -0.37 4.47 -7.61
N VAL A 167 0.90 4.72 -7.94
CA VAL A 167 1.82 5.48 -7.09
C VAL A 167 1.30 6.89 -6.84
N ARG A 168 0.94 7.62 -7.90
CA ARG A 168 0.42 9.00 -7.88
C ARG A 168 -0.86 9.13 -7.06
N ARG A 169 -1.85 8.24 -7.24
CA ARG A 169 -3.10 8.24 -6.45
C ARG A 169 -2.90 7.81 -5.00
N GLY A 170 -1.84 7.06 -4.70
CA GLY A 170 -1.43 6.74 -3.33
C GLY A 170 -0.49 7.78 -2.70
N SER A 171 -0.14 8.86 -3.41
CA SER A 171 0.78 9.89 -2.93
C SER A 171 0.03 11.12 -2.43
N HIS A 172 0.37 11.60 -1.24
CA HIS A 172 -0.14 12.88 -0.73
C HIS A 172 0.52 14.06 -1.49
N LEU A 173 -0.07 14.44 -2.61
CA LEU A 173 0.24 15.72 -3.26
C LEU A 173 -0.16 16.87 -2.33
N ARG A 174 0.68 17.90 -2.21
CA ARG A 174 0.20 19.18 -1.67
C ARG A 174 -0.83 19.74 -2.67
N PRO A 175 -1.97 20.30 -2.23
CA PRO A 175 -2.80 21.13 -3.10
C PRO A 175 -1.93 22.21 -3.75
N GLU A 176 -2.16 22.49 -5.03
CA GLU A 176 -1.51 23.61 -5.68
C GLU A 176 -1.99 24.90 -4.99
N VAL A 177 -1.06 25.60 -4.33
CA VAL A 177 -1.36 26.90 -3.73
C VAL A 177 -1.45 27.88 -4.87
N ASP A 178 -2.67 28.19 -5.32
CA ASP A 178 -2.92 29.13 -6.39
C ASP A 178 -2.54 30.55 -5.93
N ILE A 179 -1.31 30.97 -6.26
CA ILE A 179 -0.77 32.28 -5.86
C ILE A 179 -1.35 33.35 -6.78
N ALA A 180 -2.59 33.74 -6.52
CA ALA A 180 -3.22 34.91 -7.11
C ALA A 180 -2.32 36.16 -6.92
N ALA A 181 -2.00 36.83 -8.02
CA ALA A 181 -1.02 37.92 -8.12
C ALA A 181 -1.66 39.31 -8.26
#